data_AF-A0AA88XUQ0-F1
#
_entry.id   AF-A0AA88XUQ0-F1
#
_cell.length_a   1.000
_cell.length_b   1.000
_cell.length_c   1.000
_cell.angle_alpha   90.00
_cell.angle_beta   90.00
_cell.angle_gamma   90.00
#
_symmetry.space_group_name_H-M   'P 1'
#
loop_
_entity.id
_entity.type
_entity.pdbx_description
1 polymer ?
#
loop_
_entity_poly.entity_id
_entity_poly.type
_entity_poly.pdbx_seq_one_letter_code
_entity_poly.pdbx_strand_id
1 'polypeptide(L)'
;MTLTGKVLHTYEFREDGKTRLFTWPTRTAENKNKDVCIINWLSGESGELVVLHKDGQAKFTYRGDGLEYERFIPYDVECDVKCRILLTEHYSRAIHILSSDGMYLC
;
A
#
# COMPACT_ATOMS: atom_id res chain seq x y z
N MET A 1 -24.14 -26.01 4.17
CA MET A 1 -23.14 -25.45 5.10
C MET A 1 -22.77 -24.08 4.58
N THR A 2 -23.29 -23.01 5.19
CA THR A 2 -22.92 -21.64 4.84
C THR A 2 -21.72 -21.27 5.72
N LEU A 3 -20.52 -21.23 5.14
CA LEU A 3 -19.36 -20.61 5.78
C LEU A 3 -19.65 -19.12 5.87
N THR A 4 -20.14 -18.65 7.01
CA THR A 4 -20.16 -17.22 7.30
C THR A 4 -18.73 -16.78 7.59
N GLY A 5 -18.16 -15.97 6.69
CA GLY A 5 -16.86 -15.35 6.93
C GLY A 5 -16.91 -14.49 8.19
N LYS A 6 -15.94 -14.70 9.09
CA LYS A 6 -15.75 -13.83 10.26
C LYS A 6 -14.73 -12.77 9.91
N VAL A 7 -15.11 -11.50 10.07
CA VAL A 7 -14.14 -10.39 10.04
C VAL A 7 -13.20 -10.55 11.24
N LEU A 8 -11.90 -10.67 10.98
CA LEU A 8 -10.89 -10.79 12.03
C LEU A 8 -10.40 -9.41 12.49
N HIS A 9 -10.09 -8.54 11.53
CA HIS A 9 -9.61 -7.19 11.77
C HIS A 9 -10.18 -6.22 10.73
N THR A 10 -10.36 -4.96 11.15
CA THR A 10 -10.75 -3.85 10.29
C THR A 10 -9.75 -2.72 10.50
N TYR A 11 -9.09 -2.28 9.44
CA TYR A 11 -8.16 -1.15 9.45
C TYR A 11 -8.79 0.00 8.66
N GLU A 12 -9.40 0.94 9.37
CA GLU A 12 -10.19 2.02 8.76
C GLU A 12 -9.78 3.40 9.26
N PHE A 13 -9.38 3.49 10.54
CA PHE A 13 -9.01 4.74 11.20
C PHE A 13 -7.60 4.68 11.75
N ARG A 14 -6.98 5.86 11.87
CA ARG A 14 -5.74 6.07 12.63
C ARG A 14 -6.00 5.81 14.12
N GLU A 15 -4.94 5.87 14.91
CA GLU A 15 -5.00 5.68 16.37
C GLU A 15 -5.97 6.63 17.09
N ASP A 16 -6.30 7.77 16.49
CA ASP A 16 -7.30 8.71 17.02
C ASP A 16 -8.76 8.23 16.91
N GLY A 17 -9.00 7.14 16.17
CA GLY A 17 -10.33 6.57 15.92
C GLY A 17 -11.27 7.46 15.08
N LYS A 18 -10.77 8.53 14.47
CA LYS A 18 -11.56 9.54 13.76
C LYS A 18 -11.06 9.80 12.35
N THR A 19 -9.74 9.84 12.18
CA THR A 19 -9.11 10.11 10.89
C THR A 19 -9.03 8.82 10.09
N ARG A 20 -9.56 8.82 8.87
CA ARG A 20 -9.48 7.68 7.95
C ARG A 20 -8.01 7.37 7.61
N LEU A 21 -7.66 6.08 7.56
CA LEU A 21 -6.35 5.62 7.07
C LEU A 21 -6.21 5.81 5.56
N PHE A 22 -7.31 5.68 4.83
CA PHE A 22 -7.34 5.65 3.37
C PHE A 22 -8.39 6.61 2.83
N THR A 23 -8.12 7.14 1.63
CA THR A 23 -9.08 7.88 0.83
C THR A 23 -9.85 6.89 -0.04
N TRP A 24 -9.16 6.18 -0.93
CA TRP A 24 -9.71 5.13 -1.80
C TRP A 24 -8.75 3.94 -1.90
N PRO A 25 -8.83 2.95 -1.00
CA PRO A 25 -8.01 1.73 -1.09
C PRO A 25 -8.50 0.83 -2.24
N THR A 26 -7.61 0.42 -3.14
CA THR A 26 -7.99 -0.24 -4.41
C THR A 26 -7.31 -1.59 -4.69
N ARG A 27 -6.07 -1.77 -4.23
CA ARG A 27 -5.30 -3.01 -4.37
C ARG A 27 -4.56 -3.30 -3.08
N THR A 28 -4.36 -4.58 -2.79
CA THR A 28 -3.71 -5.03 -1.57
C THR A 28 -2.87 -6.27 -1.81
N ALA A 29 -1.70 -6.34 -1.18
CA ALA A 29 -0.88 -7.55 -1.08
C ALA A 29 -0.44 -7.79 0.37
N GLU A 30 -0.25 -9.05 0.76
CA GLU A 30 0.35 -9.41 2.06
C GLU A 30 1.75 -9.98 1.81
N ASN A 31 2.78 -9.44 2.47
CA ASN A 31 4.13 -10.00 2.39
C ASN A 31 4.34 -11.11 3.45
N LYS A 32 5.48 -11.81 3.42
CA LYS A 32 5.75 -12.89 4.41
C LYS A 32 5.96 -12.38 5.84
N ASN A 33 6.19 -11.09 6.04
CA ASN A 33 6.24 -10.47 7.38
C ASN A 33 4.84 -10.20 7.94
N LYS A 34 3.77 -10.49 7.19
CA LYS A 34 2.38 -10.16 7.53
C LYS A 34 2.11 -8.66 7.52
N ASP A 35 2.99 -7.88 6.90
CA ASP A 35 2.69 -6.50 6.56
C ASP A 35 1.70 -6.49 5.38
N VAL A 36 0.73 -5.58 5.43
CA VAL A 36 -0.25 -5.38 4.37
C VAL A 36 0.16 -4.16 3.55
N CYS A 37 0.32 -4.33 2.25
CA CYS A 37 0.65 -3.29 1.29
C CYS A 37 -0.62 -2.86 0.57
N ILE A 38 -0.97 -1.58 0.60
CA ILE A 38 -2.24 -1.05 0.09
C ILE A 38 -1.97 0.10 -0.87
N ILE A 39 -2.52 0.02 -2.08
CA ILE A 39 -2.61 1.17 -2.97
C ILE A 39 -3.81 2.01 -2.55
N ASN A 40 -3.54 3.24 -2.12
CA ASN A 40 -4.52 4.23 -1.73
C ASN A 40 -4.53 5.37 -2.76
N TRP A 41 -5.61 5.49 -3.53
CA TRP A 41 -5.79 6.63 -4.43
C TRP A 41 -6.20 7.87 -3.63
N LEU A 42 -5.54 8.99 -3.91
CA LEU A 42 -5.79 10.28 -3.26
C LEU A 42 -6.66 11.19 -4.15
N SER A 43 -6.48 11.10 -5.47
CA SER A 43 -7.25 11.80 -6.50
C SER A 43 -7.22 11.01 -7.81
N GLY A 44 -7.81 11.53 -8.89
CA GLY A 44 -7.73 10.90 -10.22
C GLY A 44 -6.33 10.89 -10.86
N GLU A 45 -5.38 11.64 -10.31
CA GLU A 45 -4.02 11.80 -10.85
C GLU A 45 -2.94 11.52 -9.79
N SER A 46 -3.34 11.13 -8.57
CA SER A 46 -2.39 10.86 -7.48
C SER A 46 -2.85 9.74 -6.56
N GLY A 47 -1.88 8.96 -6.09
CA GLY A 47 -2.05 7.90 -5.12
C GLY A 47 -0.80 7.74 -4.27
N GLU A 48 -0.84 6.74 -3.41
CA GLU A 48 0.27 6.36 -2.55
C GLU A 48 0.21 4.86 -2.25
N LEU A 49 1.37 4.27 -1.98
CA LEU A 49 1.45 2.96 -1.35
C LEU A 49 1.53 3.17 0.16
N VAL A 50 0.55 2.66 0.89
CA VAL A 50 0.57 2.59 2.36
C VAL A 50 0.92 1.17 2.76
N VAL A 51 1.91 1.00 3.63
CA VAL A 51 2.24 -0.31 4.20
C VAL A 51 1.91 -0.27 5.68
N LEU A 52 1.09 -1.22 6.12
CA LEU A 52 0.74 -1.44 7.51
C LEU A 52 1.49 -2.65 8.06
N HIS A 53 1.86 -2.59 9.33
CA HIS A 53 2.23 -3.77 10.09
C HIS A 53 1.05 -4.73 10.25
N LYS A 54 1.34 -5.97 10.63
CA LYS A 54 0.33 -7.01 10.91
C LYS A 54 -0.74 -6.62 11.95
N ASP A 55 -0.44 -5.63 12.80
CA ASP A 55 -1.34 -5.12 13.83
C ASP A 55 -2.18 -3.93 13.34
N GLY A 56 -1.98 -3.47 12.11
CA GLY A 56 -2.68 -2.35 11.51
C GLY A 56 -2.00 -0.99 11.67
N GLN A 57 -0.88 -0.91 12.39
CA GLN A 57 -0.14 0.34 12.53
C GLN A 57 0.57 0.69 11.23
N ALA A 58 0.66 1.98 10.91
CA ALA A 58 1.36 2.45 9.71
C ALA A 58 2.86 2.18 9.83
N LYS A 59 3.42 1.45 8.86
CA LYS A 59 4.86 1.18 8.75
C LYS A 59 5.56 2.27 7.96
N PHE A 60 5.11 2.52 6.73
CA PHE A 60 5.58 3.63 5.90
C PHE A 60 4.57 3.96 4.79
N THR A 61 4.80 5.11 4.14
CA THR A 61 4.08 5.52 2.94
C THR A 61 5.08 5.86 1.84
N TYR A 62 4.83 5.38 0.63
CA TYR A 62 5.64 5.66 -0.55
C TYR A 62 4.81 6.40 -1.62
N ARG A 63 5.37 7.48 -2.16
CA ARG A 63 4.70 8.40 -3.10
C ARG A 63 5.48 8.61 -4.40
N GLY A 64 6.25 7.61 -4.83
CA GLY A 64 7.09 7.72 -6.01
C GLY A 64 8.45 8.36 -5.73
N ASP A 65 9.23 8.56 -6.79
CA ASP A 65 10.41 9.40 -6.72
C ASP A 65 9.98 10.88 -6.63
N GLY A 66 10.74 11.68 -5.90
CA GLY A 66 10.31 13.03 -5.52
C GLY A 66 10.33 14.07 -6.63
N LEU A 67 10.56 13.68 -7.89
CA LEU A 67 10.58 14.62 -9.00
C LEU A 67 9.17 14.99 -9.45
N GLU A 68 8.19 14.10 -9.26
CA GLU A 68 6.80 14.30 -9.68
C GLU A 68 5.79 13.81 -8.62
N TYR A 69 5.95 14.24 -7.36
CA TYR A 69 5.03 13.88 -6.25
C TYR A 69 3.55 14.12 -6.58
N GLU A 70 3.24 15.06 -7.47
CA GLU A 70 1.88 15.39 -7.88
C GLU A 70 1.26 14.37 -8.85
N ARG A 71 2.06 13.49 -9.49
CA ARG A 71 1.61 12.54 -10.52
C ARG A 71 2.06 11.09 -10.28
N PHE A 72 2.09 10.66 -9.04
CA PHE A 72 2.33 9.26 -8.72
C PHE A 72 1.01 8.48 -8.80
N ILE A 73 0.86 7.61 -9.81
CA ILE A 73 -0.35 6.83 -10.11
C ILE A 73 -0.05 5.32 -9.97
N PRO A 74 0.05 4.80 -8.73
CA PRO A 74 0.22 3.37 -8.51
C PRO A 74 -1.03 2.60 -8.92
N TYR A 75 -0.84 1.50 -9.65
CA TYR A 75 -1.95 0.73 -10.23
C TYR A 75 -2.08 -0.68 -9.65
N ASP A 76 -0.97 -1.38 -9.44
CA ASP A 76 -0.95 -2.74 -8.89
C ASP A 76 0.23 -2.98 -7.96
N VAL A 77 0.05 -3.86 -6.98
CA VAL A 77 1.05 -4.15 -5.94
C VAL A 77 1.14 -5.65 -5.69
N GLU A 78 2.37 -6.16 -5.68
CA GLU A 78 2.69 -7.55 -5.37
C GLU A 78 3.89 -7.63 -4.44
N CYS A 79 4.06 -8.76 -3.76
CA CYS A 79 5.21 -9.02 -2.90
C CYS A 79 5.96 -10.27 -3.34
N ASP A 80 7.29 -10.19 -3.40
CA ASP A 80 8.10 -11.35 -3.73
C ASP A 80 8.49 -12.21 -2.52
N VAL A 81 9.21 -13.31 -2.79
CA VAL A 81 9.65 -14.26 -1.76
C VAL A 81 10.60 -13.67 -0.70
N LYS A 82 11.19 -12.49 -0.96
CA LYS A 82 12.09 -11.75 -0.06
C LYS A 82 11.37 -10.56 0.62
N CYS A 83 10.05 -10.50 0.53
CA CYS A 83 9.23 -9.38 1.04
C CYS A 83 9.53 -8.04 0.37
N ARG A 84 10.13 -8.04 -0.83
CA ARG A 84 10.22 -6.83 -1.64
C ARG A 84 8.86 -6.54 -2.24
N ILE A 85 8.54 -5.26 -2.35
CA ILE A 85 7.26 -4.79 -2.88
C ILE A 85 7.49 -4.39 -4.33
N LEU A 86 6.73 -4.98 -5.24
CA LEU A 86 6.71 -4.65 -6.65
C LEU A 86 5.47 -3.82 -6.89
N LEU A 87 5.66 -2.59 -7.33
CA LEU A 87 4.59 -1.61 -7.50
C LEU A 87 4.62 -1.11 -8.94
N THR A 88 3.51 -1.28 -9.66
CA THR A 88 3.37 -0.72 -11.01
C THR A 88 2.87 0.71 -10.92
N GLU A 89 3.49 1.62 -11.68
CA GLU A 89 3.14 3.03 -11.72
C GLU A 89 2.80 3.43 -13.16
N HIS A 90 1.61 3.99 -13.34
CA HIS A 90 1.00 4.17 -14.66
C HIS A 90 1.58 5.37 -15.43
N TYR A 91 1.93 6.47 -14.76
CA TYR A 91 2.34 7.71 -15.42
C TYR A 91 3.75 7.61 -16.01
N SER A 92 4.73 7.23 -15.19
CA SER A 92 6.12 6.94 -15.56
C SER A 92 6.28 5.63 -16.33
N ARG A 93 5.25 4.76 -16.31
CA ARG A 93 5.24 3.43 -16.95
C ARG A 93 6.35 2.52 -16.39
N ALA A 94 6.67 2.69 -15.12
CA ALA A 94 7.72 1.96 -14.43
C ALA A 94 7.16 0.93 -13.44
N ILE A 95 8.02 -0.02 -13.08
CA ILE A 95 7.81 -0.89 -11.92
C ILE A 95 8.83 -0.47 -10.88
N HIS A 96 8.34 -0.06 -9.72
CA HIS A 96 9.16 0.33 -8.59
C HIS A 96 9.32 -0.90 -7.69
N ILE A 97 10.56 -1.25 -7.37
CA ILE A 97 10.88 -2.32 -6.42
C ILE A 97 11.35 -1.67 -5.13
N LEU A 98 10.59 -1.88 -4.06
CA LEU A 98 10.94 -1.43 -2.72
C LEU A 98 11.44 -2.61 -1.88
N SER A 99 12.36 -2.34 -0.97
CA SER A 99 12.65 -3.22 0.15
C SER A 99 11.44 -3.36 1.07
N SER A 100 11.45 -4.35 1.96
CA SER A 100 10.40 -4.52 2.98
C SER A 100 10.23 -3.32 3.92
N ASP A 101 11.23 -2.45 3.99
CA ASP A 101 11.25 -1.26 4.85
C ASP A 101 11.05 0.02 4.03
N GLY A 102 10.65 -0.09 2.77
CA GLY A 102 10.23 1.04 1.94
C GLY A 102 11.36 1.77 1.21
N MET A 103 12.61 1.32 1.34
CA MET A 103 13.70 1.87 0.52
C MET A 103 13.54 1.44 -0.94
N TYR A 104 13.59 2.41 -1.87
CA TYR A 104 13.63 2.16 -3.31
C TYR A 104 14.90 1.40 -3.70
N LEU A 105 14.76 0.36 -4.52
CA LEU A 105 15.86 -0.50 -4.98
C LEU A 105 16.13 -0.33 -6.48
N CYS A 106 15.08 -0.32 -7.30
CA CYS A 106 15.14 -0.09 -8.74
C CYS A 106 13.75 0.14 -9.32
#